data_AF-A0A3C0TUX1-F1
#
_entry.id   AF-A0A3C0TUX1-F1
#
_cell.length_a   1.000
_cell.length_b   1.000
_cell.length_c   1.000
_cell.angle_alpha   90.00
_cell.angle_beta   90.00
_cell.angle_gamma   90.00
#
_symmetry.space_group_name_H-M   'P 1'
#
loop_
_entity.id
_entity.type
_entity.pdbx_description
1 polymer ?
#
loop_
_entity_poly.entity_id
_entity_poly.type
_entity_poly.pdbx_seq_one_letter_code
_entity_poly.pdbx_strand_id
1 'polypeptide(L)'
;MTGNSGWRRGLLLGLGGVLAVMANATATYAQDEPSEASETVRREAREQVARAKATQSLAAGAEMPGEGVAYSDVLSDPDQPEINLLYVKSLIARGNIQLAAATTERLLLIYPEADDVRLLYAILLYRMDVLDEASVQLDILEQHQPTGAIKAEAARYRELIKQRLSPLKRSASLSIGMHYDTNRNSFPDNDLFLIRDTRFRIPGGEENDWGRIAIGSAQISRDIEQQNLQQVFADIAVLRDDQVEIDELDVSAFLLNGGVLYRTIYGDLIPRVHASWIELNEQKYSQDYSVSLLGQRPVFKGRIKAFAEVTTGWRRYNNTRLLPFSSEQDGDYQRYEIGGARQFDALTALRVTAAVNNIDA
;
A
#
# COMPACT_ATOMS: atom_id res chain seq x y z
N MET A 1 45.03 -29.00 -6.95
CA MET A 1 45.58 -28.44 -8.20
C MET A 1 45.16 -26.97 -8.23
N THR A 2 45.89 -26.08 -7.56
CA THR A 2 47.01 -25.22 -8.05
C THR A 2 46.54 -24.18 -9.08
N GLY A 3 46.73 -22.86 -8.96
CA GLY A 3 47.49 -21.99 -8.05
C GLY A 3 46.86 -20.56 -8.07
N ASN A 4 47.02 -19.68 -7.09
CA ASN A 4 48.20 -19.07 -6.45
C ASN A 4 48.79 -17.86 -7.21
N SER A 5 48.57 -16.66 -6.68
CA SER A 5 49.51 -15.53 -6.59
C SER A 5 48.89 -14.51 -5.60
N GLY A 6 49.55 -13.88 -4.64
CA GLY A 6 50.95 -13.82 -4.20
C GLY A 6 51.17 -12.45 -3.54
N TRP A 7 52.17 -12.35 -2.64
CA TRP A 7 52.67 -11.15 -1.91
C TRP A 7 51.97 -10.89 -0.56
N ARG A 8 52.44 -11.31 0.63
CA ARG A 8 53.75 -11.40 1.33
C ARG A 8 54.38 -10.07 1.82
N ARG A 9 54.31 -9.93 3.16
CA ARG A 9 55.34 -9.53 4.15
C ARG A 9 55.59 -8.05 4.43
N GLY A 10 55.70 -7.74 5.73
CA GLY A 10 56.70 -6.78 6.21
C GLY A 10 56.30 -5.93 7.42
N LEU A 11 56.32 -6.52 8.61
CA LEU A 11 56.46 -5.80 9.89
C LEU A 11 57.88 -5.21 9.97
N LEU A 12 58.07 -3.97 10.43
CA LEU A 12 59.22 -3.56 11.25
C LEU A 12 59.10 -2.11 11.78
N LEU A 13 59.55 -1.98 13.03
CA LEU A 13 59.61 -0.82 13.91
C LEU A 13 60.76 0.16 13.57
N GLY A 14 60.67 1.38 14.11
CA GLY A 14 61.82 2.23 14.47
C GLY A 14 61.64 3.69 14.04
N LEU A 15 61.34 4.65 14.93
CA LEU A 15 62.25 5.42 15.81
C LEU A 15 63.22 6.38 15.10
N GLY A 16 63.15 7.65 15.52
CA GLY A 16 64.13 8.71 15.26
C GLY A 16 63.74 9.61 14.07
N GLY A 17 63.79 10.93 14.13
CA GLY A 17 64.29 11.86 15.12
C GLY A 17 64.26 13.26 14.50
N VAL A 18 63.84 14.22 15.32
CA VAL A 18 64.13 15.66 15.33
C VAL A 18 64.87 16.25 14.11
N LEU A 19 64.22 17.24 13.47
CA LEU A 19 64.94 18.37 12.88
C LEU A 19 64.17 19.66 13.18
N ALA A 20 64.82 20.47 14.00
CA ALA A 20 64.36 21.76 14.47
C ALA A 20 64.37 22.80 13.35
N VAL A 21 63.31 23.59 13.25
CA VAL A 21 63.37 24.94 12.68
C VAL A 21 62.99 25.90 13.79
N MET A 22 64.03 26.54 14.32
CA MET A 22 63.93 27.69 15.21
C MET A 22 63.48 28.90 14.39
N ALA A 23 62.25 29.35 14.62
CA ALA A 23 61.83 30.70 14.25
C ALA A 23 61.66 31.49 15.55
N ASN A 24 62.64 32.35 15.84
CA ASN A 24 62.53 33.38 16.86
C ASN A 24 61.41 34.34 16.46
N ALA A 25 60.31 34.32 17.18
CA ALA A 25 59.40 35.47 17.27
C ALA A 25 59.38 35.90 18.74
N THR A 26 59.89 37.10 18.95
CA THR A 26 59.94 37.86 20.19
C THR A 26 58.64 37.76 20.97
N ALA A 27 58.73 37.30 22.22
CA ALA A 27 57.66 37.42 23.20
C ALA A 27 57.36 38.90 23.44
N THR A 28 56.27 39.38 22.86
CA THR A 28 55.54 40.54 23.37
C THR A 28 54.50 39.97 24.31
N TYR A 29 54.65 40.25 25.61
CA TYR A 29 53.58 40.03 26.58
C TYR A 29 52.50 41.08 26.29
N ALA A 30 51.54 40.72 25.46
CA ALA A 30 50.21 41.31 25.49
C ALA A 30 49.32 40.30 26.23
N GLN A 31 48.81 40.69 27.40
CA GLN A 31 47.65 40.03 27.97
C GLN A 31 46.48 40.31 27.03
N ASP A 32 46.24 39.41 26.08
CA ASP A 32 44.98 39.40 25.34
C ASP A 32 43.90 38.93 26.32
N GLU A 33 43.07 39.87 26.79
CA GLU A 33 41.75 39.52 27.30
C GLU A 33 41.04 38.71 26.21
N PRO A 34 40.43 37.56 26.55
CA PRO A 34 39.69 36.79 25.57
C PRO A 34 38.57 37.67 25.02
N SER A 35 38.62 37.99 23.72
CA SER A 35 37.52 38.71 23.07
C SER A 35 36.26 37.84 23.12
N GLU A 36 35.09 38.45 23.32
CA GLU A 36 33.79 37.75 23.38
C GLU A 36 33.59 36.80 22.19
N ALA A 37 34.12 37.16 21.01
CA ALA A 37 34.09 36.33 19.80
C ALA A 37 34.90 35.02 19.90
N SER A 38 35.96 34.98 20.70
CA SER A 38 36.77 33.79 20.93
C SER A 38 36.18 32.87 22.01
N GLU A 39 35.39 33.44 22.93
CA GLU A 39 34.62 32.67 23.91
C GLU A 39 33.37 32.05 23.30
N THR A 40 32.66 32.75 22.41
CA THR A 40 31.49 32.21 21.69
C THR A 40 31.85 31.00 20.84
N VAL A 41 32.92 31.07 20.04
CA VAL A 41 33.39 29.95 19.21
C VAL A 41 33.79 28.75 20.08
N ARG A 42 34.42 28.96 21.23
CA ARG A 42 34.77 27.89 22.18
C ARG A 42 33.52 27.30 22.85
N ARG A 43 32.50 28.11 23.13
CA ARG A 43 31.23 27.65 23.69
C ARG A 43 30.46 26.81 22.68
N GLU A 44 30.34 27.27 21.43
CA GLU A 44 29.72 26.53 20.33
C GLU A 44 30.44 25.21 20.05
N ALA A 45 31.78 25.20 20.05
CA ALA A 45 32.55 23.97 19.88
C ALA A 45 32.35 22.98 21.05
N ARG A 46 32.26 23.48 22.29
CA ARG A 46 31.96 22.65 23.48
C ARG A 46 30.54 22.10 23.43
N GLU A 47 29.57 22.90 23.00
CA GLU A 47 28.18 22.48 22.80
C GLU A 47 28.09 21.44 21.68
N GLN A 48 28.79 21.61 20.56
CA GLN A 48 28.84 20.63 19.49
C GLN A 48 29.47 19.31 19.93
N VAL A 49 30.56 19.36 20.70
CA VAL A 49 31.21 18.17 21.27
C VAL A 49 30.32 17.51 22.33
N ALA A 50 29.58 18.29 23.13
CA ALA A 50 28.62 17.78 24.10
C ALA A 50 27.40 17.14 23.40
N ARG A 51 26.89 17.75 22.32
CA ARG A 51 25.83 17.21 21.47
C ARG A 51 26.27 15.93 20.79
N ALA A 52 27.47 15.88 20.22
CA ALA A 52 28.02 14.67 19.61
C ALA A 52 28.20 13.52 20.62
N LYS A 53 28.61 13.83 21.85
CA LYS A 53 28.65 12.84 22.96
C LYS A 53 27.26 12.40 23.41
N ALA A 54 26.29 13.30 23.47
CA ALA A 54 24.89 12.98 23.79
C ALA A 54 24.26 12.09 22.70
N THR A 55 24.51 12.38 21.42
CA THR A 55 24.12 11.51 20.30
C THR A 55 24.71 10.11 20.44
N GLN A 56 25.96 10.01 20.88
CA GLN A 56 26.63 8.72 21.08
C GLN A 56 26.10 7.95 22.30
N SER A 57 25.58 8.63 23.35
CA SER A 57 24.97 7.99 24.53
C SER A 57 23.54 7.50 24.27
N LEU A 58 22.78 8.20 23.41
CA LEU A 58 21.43 7.80 22.99
C LEU A 58 21.41 6.42 22.33
N ALA A 59 22.42 6.10 21.53
CA ALA A 59 22.58 4.80 20.88
C ALA A 59 22.91 3.65 21.85
N ALA A 60 23.45 3.95 23.04
CA ALA A 60 23.96 2.96 23.99
C ALA A 60 23.00 2.67 25.17
N GLY A 61 22.12 3.61 25.53
CA GLY A 61 21.29 3.54 26.75
C GLY A 61 19.96 2.77 26.65
N ALA A 62 19.73 1.99 25.60
CA ALA A 62 18.41 1.44 25.28
C ALA A 62 18.07 0.07 25.92
N GLU A 63 18.39 -0.17 27.19
CA GLU A 63 17.75 -1.27 27.94
C GLU A 63 16.40 -0.82 28.52
N MET A 64 15.35 -1.64 28.38
CA MET A 64 13.97 -1.29 28.78
C MET A 64 13.74 -1.53 30.28
N PRO A 65 13.45 -0.49 31.09
CA PRO A 65 12.89 -0.68 32.41
C PRO A 65 11.37 -0.90 32.29
N GLY A 66 10.84 -1.83 33.08
CA GLY A 66 9.43 -2.25 33.08
C GLY A 66 8.40 -1.24 33.61
N GLU A 67 8.80 0.00 33.91
CA GLU A 67 7.90 1.09 34.27
C GLU A 67 8.20 2.31 33.39
N GLY A 68 7.23 2.70 32.56
CA GLY A 68 7.40 3.76 31.56
C GLY A 68 7.46 5.15 32.20
N VAL A 69 8.47 5.93 31.80
CA VAL A 69 8.67 7.36 32.13
C VAL A 69 7.38 8.15 31.90
N ALA A 70 7.01 9.03 32.84
CA ALA A 70 5.84 9.90 32.75
C ALA A 70 6.21 11.28 32.19
N TYR A 71 5.21 12.04 31.73
CA TYR A 71 5.43 13.39 31.22
C TYR A 71 5.99 14.35 32.31
N SER A 72 5.64 14.12 33.58
CA SER A 72 6.19 14.86 34.71
C SER A 72 7.72 14.75 34.81
N ASP A 73 8.27 13.61 34.43
CA ASP A 73 9.71 13.37 34.49
C ASP A 73 10.42 14.16 33.38
N VAL A 74 9.81 14.23 32.19
CA VAL A 74 10.28 15.08 31.09
C VAL A 74 10.21 16.57 31.47
N LEU A 75 9.18 17.00 32.20
CA LEU A 75 9.06 18.39 32.65
C LEU A 75 10.14 18.78 33.67
N SER A 76 10.65 17.82 34.44
CA SER A 76 11.68 18.08 35.44
C SER A 76 13.04 18.43 34.82
N ASP A 77 13.34 17.85 33.64
CA ASP A 77 14.50 18.22 32.84
C ASP A 77 14.20 18.00 31.33
N PRO A 78 13.69 19.03 30.63
CA PRO A 78 13.20 18.90 29.26
C PRO A 78 14.32 18.74 28.23
N ASP A 79 15.57 19.00 28.59
CA ASP A 79 16.72 18.97 27.70
C ASP A 79 17.53 17.66 27.82
N GLN A 80 17.19 16.79 28.78
CA GLN A 80 17.81 15.47 28.89
C GLN A 80 17.30 14.50 27.81
N PRO A 81 18.15 14.07 26.85
CA PRO A 81 17.70 13.31 25.70
C PRO A 81 17.29 11.88 26.06
N GLU A 82 17.92 11.27 27.07
CA GLU A 82 17.67 9.90 27.50
C GLU A 82 16.27 9.74 28.10
N ILE A 83 15.85 10.67 28.96
CA ILE A 83 14.49 10.72 29.54
C ILE A 83 13.45 10.93 28.44
N ASN A 84 13.73 11.82 27.48
CA ASN A 84 12.84 12.06 26.35
C ASN A 84 12.67 10.83 25.46
N LEU A 85 13.74 10.09 25.18
CA LEU A 85 13.67 8.87 24.38
C LEU A 85 12.92 7.74 25.10
N LEU A 86 13.10 7.60 26.41
CA LEU A 86 12.31 6.66 27.23
C LEU A 86 10.83 7.05 27.25
N TYR A 87 10.53 8.35 27.33
CA TYR A 87 9.15 8.83 27.24
C TYR A 87 8.53 8.52 25.87
N VAL A 88 9.24 8.74 24.76
CA VAL A 88 8.80 8.33 23.41
C VAL A 88 8.47 6.84 23.36
N LYS A 89 9.34 5.97 23.89
CA LYS A 89 9.08 4.52 23.96
C LYS A 89 7.80 4.21 24.75
N SER A 90 7.57 4.91 25.87
CA SER A 90 6.34 4.76 26.66
C SER A 90 5.08 5.15 25.87
N LEU A 91 5.15 6.20 25.06
CA LEU A 91 4.04 6.67 24.23
C LEU A 91 3.73 5.67 23.11
N ILE A 92 4.76 5.12 22.48
CA ILE A 92 4.62 4.06 21.47
C ILE A 92 3.95 2.83 22.09
N ALA A 93 4.38 2.40 23.28
CA ALA A 93 3.81 1.27 23.99
C ALA A 93 2.32 1.49 24.34
N ARG A 94 1.93 2.75 24.60
CA ARG A 94 0.53 3.15 24.86
C ARG A 94 -0.29 3.39 23.58
N GLY A 95 0.29 3.20 22.40
CA GLY A 95 -0.36 3.45 21.12
C GLY A 95 -0.52 4.93 20.75
N ASN A 96 0.08 5.86 21.51
CA ASN A 96 0.01 7.29 21.23
C ASN A 96 1.11 7.71 20.24
N ILE A 97 0.95 7.28 18.99
CA ILE A 97 1.96 7.47 17.93
C ILE A 97 2.12 8.95 17.57
N GLN A 98 1.05 9.74 17.61
CA GLN A 98 1.09 11.18 17.31
C GLN A 98 1.94 11.95 18.32
N LEU A 99 1.71 11.73 19.62
CA LEU A 99 2.50 12.40 20.65
C LEU A 99 3.95 11.90 20.67
N ALA A 100 4.17 10.62 20.36
CA ALA A 100 5.51 10.06 20.19
C ALA A 100 6.25 10.76 19.04
N ALA A 101 5.57 10.99 17.90
CA ALA A 101 6.15 11.67 16.74
C ALA A 101 6.52 13.12 17.09
N ALA A 102 5.60 13.89 17.68
CA ALA A 102 5.86 15.27 18.09
C ALA A 102 7.01 15.40 19.10
N THR A 103 7.11 14.46 20.05
CA THR A 103 8.21 14.44 21.02
C THR A 103 9.55 14.12 20.35
N THR A 104 9.55 13.18 19.39
CA THR A 104 10.74 12.82 18.60
C THR A 104 11.19 13.98 17.70
N GLU A 105 10.25 14.68 17.07
CA GLU A 105 10.52 15.87 16.25
C GLU A 105 11.20 16.96 17.08
N ARG A 106 10.66 17.25 18.28
CA ARG A 106 11.29 18.19 19.22
C ARG A 106 12.72 17.78 19.56
N LEU A 107 12.97 16.49 19.76
CA LEU A 107 14.31 15.98 20.04
C LEU A 107 15.26 16.21 18.85
N LEU A 108 14.79 16.06 17.61
CA LEU A 108 15.57 16.35 16.41
C LEU A 108 15.87 17.84 16.20
N LEU A 109 15.02 18.75 16.70
CA LEU A 109 15.33 20.18 16.70
C LEU A 109 16.53 20.51 17.60
N ILE A 110 16.71 19.76 18.69
CA ILE A 110 17.82 19.94 19.64
C ILE A 110 19.07 19.18 19.17
N TYR A 111 18.88 17.95 18.69
CA TYR A 111 19.92 17.02 18.24
C TYR A 111 19.71 16.61 16.77
N PRO A 112 20.03 17.50 15.80
CA PRO A 112 19.78 17.23 14.39
C PRO A 112 20.63 16.07 13.83
N GLU A 113 21.77 15.78 14.45
CA GLU A 113 22.70 14.72 14.03
C GLU A 113 22.39 13.35 14.67
N ALA A 114 21.29 13.22 15.41
CA ALA A 114 20.90 11.97 16.05
C ALA A 114 20.22 11.02 15.05
N ASP A 115 21.02 10.24 14.33
CA ASP A 115 20.59 9.30 13.29
C ASP A 115 19.57 8.26 13.77
N ASP A 116 19.73 7.77 15.00
CA ASP A 116 18.83 6.82 15.66
C ASP A 116 17.46 7.45 15.95
N VAL A 117 17.46 8.69 16.45
CA VAL A 117 16.24 9.48 16.69
C VAL A 117 15.56 9.82 15.35
N ARG A 118 16.34 10.15 14.32
CA ARG A 118 15.83 10.48 12.98
C ARG A 118 15.16 9.28 12.32
N LEU A 119 15.81 8.13 12.41
CA LEU A 119 15.22 6.86 11.97
C LEU A 119 13.91 6.58 12.72
N LEU A 120 13.88 6.75 14.06
CA LEU A 120 12.66 6.57 14.84
C LEU A 120 11.54 7.52 14.38
N TYR A 121 11.86 8.78 14.10
CA TYR A 121 10.89 9.76 13.61
C TYR A 121 10.29 9.34 12.25
N ALA A 122 11.13 8.93 11.30
CA ALA A 122 10.68 8.43 10.00
C ALA A 122 9.75 7.21 10.14
N ILE A 123 10.04 6.31 11.08
CA ILE A 123 9.21 5.14 11.37
C ILE A 123 7.84 5.56 11.92
N LEU A 124 7.81 6.53 12.84
CA LEU A 124 6.56 7.05 13.41
C LEU A 124 5.70 7.73 12.33
N LEU A 125 6.31 8.53 11.46
CA LEU A 125 5.63 9.14 10.30
C LEU A 125 5.06 8.07 9.36
N TYR A 126 5.82 7.02 9.03
CA TYR A 126 5.33 5.88 8.25
C TYR A 126 4.11 5.21 8.89
N ARG A 127 4.13 5.02 10.22
CA ARG A 127 3.00 4.41 10.95
C ARG A 127 1.75 5.28 10.95
N MET A 128 1.91 6.60 10.84
CA MET A 128 0.81 7.56 10.71
C MET A 128 0.34 7.75 9.26
N ASP A 129 0.93 7.02 8.31
CA ASP A 129 0.69 7.16 6.86
C ASP A 129 1.08 8.53 6.29
N VAL A 130 2.01 9.23 6.96
CA VAL A 130 2.63 10.48 6.48
C VAL A 130 3.89 10.13 5.68
N LEU A 131 3.69 9.49 4.52
CA LEU A 131 4.74 8.80 3.78
C LEU A 131 5.74 9.73 3.09
N ASP A 132 5.28 10.88 2.60
CA ASP A 132 6.15 11.88 1.94
C ASP A 132 7.14 12.46 2.94
N GLU A 133 6.66 12.87 4.12
CA GLU A 133 7.52 13.39 5.18
C GLU A 133 8.47 12.30 5.72
N ALA A 134 7.98 11.06 5.88
CA ALA A 134 8.83 9.93 6.26
C ALA A 134 9.98 9.73 5.25
N SER A 135 9.70 9.86 3.95
CA SER A 135 10.72 9.78 2.89
C SER A 135 11.76 10.87 3.04
N VAL A 136 11.34 12.12 3.27
CA VAL A 136 12.25 13.25 3.48
C VAL A 136 13.18 13.01 4.66
N GLN A 137 12.68 12.48 5.78
CA GLN A 137 13.52 12.18 6.95
C GLN A 137 14.55 11.08 6.66
N LEU A 138 14.19 10.06 5.86
CA LEU A 138 15.13 9.03 5.42
C LEU A 138 16.18 9.56 4.44
N ASP A 139 15.81 10.52 3.59
CA ASP A 139 16.74 11.17 2.66
C ASP A 139 17.76 12.04 3.41
N ILE A 140 17.34 12.76 4.45
CA ILE A 140 18.26 13.49 5.34
C ILE A 140 19.18 12.49 6.06
N LEU A 141 18.63 11.41 6.60
CA LEU A 141 19.41 10.36 7.26
C LEU A 141 20.47 9.78 6.33
N GLU A 142 20.17 9.56 5.05
CA GLU A 142 21.14 9.03 4.09
C GLU A 142 22.33 9.98 3.84
N GLN A 143 22.11 11.29 3.91
CA GLN A 143 23.18 12.28 3.76
C GLN A 143 24.23 12.15 4.88
N HIS A 144 23.85 11.67 6.06
CA HIS A 144 24.76 11.41 7.18
C HIS A 144 25.56 10.11 7.02
N GLN A 145 25.31 9.33 5.96
CA GLN A 145 26.00 8.07 5.65
C GLN A 145 25.95 7.05 6.81
N PRO A 146 24.75 6.66 7.28
CA PRO A 146 24.60 5.76 8.41
C PRO A 146 25.23 4.40 8.10
N THR A 147 25.68 3.71 9.15
CA THR A 147 26.31 2.38 9.02
C THR A 147 25.58 1.34 9.86
N GLY A 148 25.85 0.06 9.61
CA GLY A 148 25.31 -1.06 10.40
C GLY A 148 23.78 -1.15 10.38
N ALA A 149 23.19 -1.30 11.57
CA ALA A 149 21.75 -1.55 11.75
C ALA A 149 20.87 -0.39 11.28
N ILE A 150 21.29 0.87 11.50
CA ILE A 150 20.54 2.05 11.10
C ILE A 150 20.38 2.08 9.58
N LYS A 151 21.46 1.81 8.84
CA LYS A 151 21.44 1.74 7.37
C LYS A 151 20.48 0.67 6.86
N ALA A 152 20.53 -0.53 7.46
CA ALA A 152 19.67 -1.64 7.06
C ALA A 152 18.18 -1.31 7.29
N GLU A 153 17.87 -0.70 8.42
CA GLU A 153 16.48 -0.36 8.78
C GLU A 153 15.95 0.82 7.96
N ALA A 154 16.77 1.84 7.72
CA ALA A 154 16.42 2.94 6.81
C ALA A 154 16.11 2.42 5.39
N ALA A 155 16.93 1.51 4.87
CA ALA A 155 16.70 0.87 3.57
C ALA A 155 15.39 0.07 3.54
N ARG A 156 15.08 -0.65 4.63
CA ARG A 156 13.81 -1.39 4.77
C ARG A 156 12.60 -0.48 4.71
N TYR A 157 12.58 0.61 5.47
CA TYR A 157 11.46 1.55 5.48
C TYR A 157 11.32 2.32 4.18
N ARG A 158 12.43 2.66 3.51
CA ARG A 158 12.39 3.29 2.19
C ARG A 158 11.70 2.39 1.16
N GLU A 159 11.98 1.09 1.17
CA GLU A 159 11.29 0.15 0.27
C GLU A 159 9.79 0.03 0.62
N LEU A 160 9.43 -0.02 1.90
CA LEU A 160 8.03 -0.04 2.32
C LEU A 160 7.27 1.23 1.91
N ILE A 161 7.88 2.40 2.08
CA ILE A 161 7.29 3.67 1.66
C ILE A 161 7.15 3.72 0.15
N LYS A 162 8.18 3.32 -0.60
CA LYS A 162 8.14 3.24 -2.07
C LYS A 162 7.02 2.32 -2.56
N GLN A 163 6.80 1.19 -1.89
CA GLN A 163 5.69 0.29 -2.21
C GLN A 163 4.33 0.92 -1.95
N ARG A 164 4.16 1.67 -0.86
CA ARG A 164 2.90 2.37 -0.55
C ARG A 164 2.62 3.57 -1.46
N LEU A 165 3.66 4.33 -1.82
CA LEU A 165 3.58 5.45 -2.75
C LEU A 165 3.55 5.02 -4.21
N SER A 166 3.71 3.72 -4.50
CA SER A 166 3.70 3.22 -5.87
C SER A 166 2.36 3.56 -6.54
N PRO A 167 2.37 4.31 -7.66
CA PRO A 167 1.13 4.57 -8.41
C PRO A 167 0.54 3.28 -8.96
N LEU A 168 1.37 2.24 -9.12
CA LEU A 168 0.95 0.93 -9.59
C LEU A 168 0.57 0.03 -8.40
N LYS A 169 -0.69 -0.34 -8.35
CA LYS A 169 -1.29 -1.25 -7.35
C LYS A 169 -1.64 -2.57 -8.03
N ARG A 170 -1.35 -3.68 -7.34
CA ARG A 170 -1.57 -5.04 -7.85
C ARG A 170 -2.18 -5.89 -6.74
N SER A 171 -3.19 -6.68 -7.06
CA SER A 171 -3.78 -7.65 -6.13
C SER A 171 -4.07 -8.96 -6.85
N ALA A 172 -4.00 -10.06 -6.12
CA ALA A 172 -4.37 -11.38 -6.60
C ALA A 172 -5.05 -12.16 -5.47
N SER A 173 -6.02 -12.98 -5.82
CA SER A 173 -6.70 -13.89 -4.89
C SER A 173 -6.93 -15.24 -5.54
N LEU A 174 -6.87 -16.28 -4.71
CA LEU A 174 -7.20 -17.65 -5.06
C LEU A 174 -8.11 -18.20 -3.97
N SER A 175 -9.22 -18.82 -4.37
CA SER A 175 -10.17 -19.45 -3.49
C SER A 175 -10.49 -20.83 -4.02
N ILE A 176 -10.47 -21.83 -3.15
CA ILE A 176 -10.79 -23.22 -3.48
C ILE A 176 -11.78 -23.69 -2.42
N GLY A 177 -12.85 -24.34 -2.84
CA GLY A 177 -13.92 -24.79 -1.96
C GLY A 177 -14.55 -26.08 -2.46
N MET A 178 -15.29 -26.73 -1.56
CA MET A 178 -16.21 -27.80 -1.89
C MET A 178 -17.60 -27.34 -1.48
N HIS A 179 -18.62 -27.74 -2.23
CA HIS A 179 -20.00 -27.48 -1.90
C HIS A 179 -20.81 -28.77 -2.03
N TYR A 180 -21.95 -28.79 -1.34
CA TYR A 180 -22.93 -29.86 -1.42
C TYR A 180 -24.27 -29.20 -1.68
N ASP A 181 -24.82 -29.46 -2.85
CA ASP A 181 -26.04 -28.84 -3.32
C ASP A 181 -27.17 -29.88 -3.27
N THR A 182 -28.19 -29.63 -2.44
CA THR A 182 -29.37 -30.52 -2.35
C THR A 182 -30.49 -30.14 -3.33
N ASN A 183 -30.36 -28.99 -4.01
CA ASN A 183 -31.40 -28.40 -4.85
C ASN A 183 -30.79 -27.61 -6.02
N ARG A 184 -29.81 -28.19 -6.77
CA ARG A 184 -29.06 -27.45 -7.81
C ARG A 184 -29.93 -27.03 -9.04
N ASN A 185 -31.22 -27.39 -9.07
CA ASN A 185 -32.21 -26.99 -10.09
C ASN A 185 -33.55 -26.45 -9.57
N SER A 186 -33.74 -26.32 -8.26
CA SER A 186 -34.91 -25.56 -7.77
C SER A 186 -34.53 -24.09 -7.80
N PHE A 187 -34.60 -23.48 -8.98
CA PHE A 187 -34.19 -22.09 -9.23
C PHE A 187 -34.81 -21.13 -8.20
N PRO A 188 -34.07 -20.13 -7.68
CA PRO A 188 -34.71 -18.89 -7.24
C PRO A 188 -35.34 -18.23 -8.48
N ASP A 189 -36.51 -17.60 -8.35
CA ASP A 189 -37.32 -16.96 -9.43
C ASP A 189 -36.55 -16.00 -10.41
N ASN A 190 -35.25 -15.76 -10.22
CA ASN A 190 -34.48 -14.71 -10.87
C ASN A 190 -33.17 -15.15 -11.58
N ASP A 191 -32.80 -16.42 -11.74
CA ASP A 191 -31.72 -16.91 -12.64
C ASP A 191 -30.29 -16.29 -12.51
N LEU A 192 -29.89 -15.70 -11.38
CA LEU A 192 -28.66 -14.88 -11.32
C LEU A 192 -27.71 -15.25 -10.17
N PHE A 193 -26.46 -15.58 -10.48
CA PHE A 193 -25.33 -15.53 -9.54
C PHE A 193 -24.33 -14.44 -9.92
N LEU A 194 -23.56 -13.97 -8.95
CA LEU A 194 -22.64 -12.83 -9.08
C LEU A 194 -21.20 -13.26 -8.87
N ILE A 195 -20.33 -12.98 -9.84
CA ILE A 195 -18.88 -12.97 -9.65
C ILE A 195 -18.36 -11.58 -9.98
N ARG A 196 -17.82 -10.88 -8.99
CA ARG A 196 -17.28 -9.51 -9.15
C ARG A 196 -18.24 -8.59 -9.93
N ASP A 197 -19.50 -8.57 -9.51
CA ASP A 197 -20.61 -7.82 -10.12
C ASP A 197 -21.08 -8.28 -11.52
N THR A 198 -20.38 -9.23 -12.15
CA THR A 198 -20.87 -9.90 -13.37
C THR A 198 -21.95 -10.91 -12.99
N ARG A 199 -23.11 -10.80 -13.63
CA ARG A 199 -24.25 -11.69 -13.42
C ARG A 199 -24.22 -12.83 -14.41
N PHE A 200 -24.51 -14.03 -13.93
CA PHE A 200 -24.47 -15.25 -14.72
C PHE A 200 -25.78 -16.02 -14.60
N ARG A 201 -26.18 -16.65 -15.70
CA ARG A 201 -27.34 -17.54 -15.81
C ARG A 201 -26.82 -18.94 -16.15
N ILE A 202 -27.07 -19.92 -15.29
CA ILE A 202 -26.82 -21.36 -15.55
C ILE A 202 -28.18 -22.06 -15.61
N PRO A 203 -28.42 -22.94 -16.61
CA PRO A 203 -29.60 -23.80 -16.65
C PRO A 203 -29.30 -25.25 -16.23
N GLY A 204 -30.28 -25.99 -15.65
CA GLY A 204 -30.21 -27.45 -15.45
C GLY A 204 -30.93 -28.00 -14.20
N GLY A 205 -31.22 -29.34 -14.20
CA GLY A 205 -32.19 -30.31 -13.53
C GLY A 205 -32.05 -30.83 -12.04
N GLU A 206 -33.11 -31.38 -11.40
CA GLU A 206 -33.23 -31.65 -9.92
C GLU A 206 -32.47 -32.91 -9.45
N GLU A 207 -31.25 -32.76 -8.94
CA GLU A 207 -30.48 -33.84 -8.29
C GLU A 207 -29.52 -33.32 -7.19
N ASN A 208 -29.13 -34.21 -6.26
CA ASN A 208 -28.15 -33.90 -5.21
C ASN A 208 -26.74 -34.13 -5.75
N ASP A 209 -25.80 -33.21 -5.52
CA ASP A 209 -24.41 -33.42 -5.93
C ASP A 209 -23.41 -32.73 -4.99
N TRP A 210 -22.18 -33.25 -4.97
CA TRP A 210 -21.01 -32.57 -4.43
C TRP A 210 -20.24 -31.93 -5.57
N GLY A 211 -19.79 -30.70 -5.38
CA GLY A 211 -18.92 -30.04 -6.35
C GLY A 211 -17.68 -29.43 -5.72
N ARG A 212 -16.75 -29.07 -6.60
CA ARG A 212 -15.49 -28.41 -6.27
C ARG A 212 -15.39 -27.13 -7.06
N ILE A 213 -15.21 -26.03 -6.34
CA ILE A 213 -15.11 -24.71 -6.94
C ILE A 213 -13.71 -24.13 -6.73
N ALA A 214 -13.14 -23.57 -7.79
CA ALA A 214 -11.90 -22.82 -7.77
C ALA A 214 -12.13 -21.45 -8.44
N ILE A 215 -11.78 -20.39 -7.73
CA ILE A 215 -11.89 -19.01 -8.20
C ILE A 215 -10.51 -18.37 -8.11
N GLY A 216 -9.96 -17.96 -9.25
CA GLY A 216 -8.73 -17.21 -9.35
C GLY A 216 -9.00 -15.81 -9.85
N SER A 217 -8.33 -14.80 -9.31
CA SER A 217 -8.51 -13.45 -9.84
C SER A 217 -7.30 -12.55 -9.59
N ALA A 218 -7.07 -11.60 -10.49
CA ALA A 218 -6.03 -10.60 -10.35
C ALA A 218 -6.56 -9.23 -10.78
N GLN A 219 -5.98 -8.18 -10.20
CA GLN A 219 -6.29 -6.80 -10.54
C GLN A 219 -5.00 -5.99 -10.59
N ILE A 220 -4.94 -5.07 -11.55
CA ILE A 220 -3.88 -4.08 -11.67
C ILE A 220 -4.52 -2.72 -11.87
N SER A 221 -4.06 -1.73 -11.11
CA SER A 221 -4.46 -0.34 -11.31
C SER A 221 -3.26 0.57 -11.23
N ARG A 222 -3.27 1.64 -12.00
CA ARG A 222 -2.24 2.67 -11.99
C ARG A 222 -2.89 4.02 -11.81
N ASP A 223 -2.56 4.68 -10.71
CA ASP A 223 -2.92 6.08 -10.49
C ASP A 223 -2.11 6.95 -11.47
N ILE A 224 -2.78 7.91 -12.11
CA ILE A 224 -2.22 8.79 -13.12
C ILE A 224 -2.24 10.21 -12.56
N GLU A 225 -1.10 10.89 -12.61
CA GLU A 225 -0.94 12.26 -12.09
C GLU A 225 -1.53 13.35 -13.01
N GLN A 226 -2.39 12.96 -13.97
CA GLN A 226 -3.06 13.93 -14.85
C GLN A 226 -4.31 14.50 -14.16
N GLN A 227 -4.55 15.80 -14.34
CA GLN A 227 -5.62 16.52 -13.62
C GLN A 227 -7.00 15.86 -13.73
N ASN A 228 -7.35 15.30 -14.90
CA ASN A 228 -8.65 14.67 -15.10
C ASN A 228 -8.59 13.15 -15.20
N LEU A 229 -7.57 12.57 -15.83
CA LEU A 229 -7.39 11.12 -15.85
C LEU A 229 -6.71 10.68 -14.55
N GLN A 230 -7.47 10.04 -13.67
CA GLN A 230 -7.03 9.70 -12.32
C GLN A 230 -6.46 8.28 -12.24
N GLN A 231 -7.00 7.33 -13.00
CA GLN A 231 -6.60 5.93 -12.88
C GLN A 231 -6.85 5.14 -14.17
N VAL A 232 -6.00 4.16 -14.43
CA VAL A 232 -6.23 3.08 -15.40
C VAL A 232 -6.25 1.77 -14.65
N PHE A 233 -7.20 0.88 -14.93
CA PHE A 233 -7.31 -0.41 -14.26
C PHE A 233 -7.67 -1.53 -15.22
N ALA A 234 -7.28 -2.74 -14.84
CA ALA A 234 -7.67 -3.98 -15.51
C ALA A 234 -7.80 -5.09 -14.47
N ASP A 235 -8.73 -6.01 -14.73
CA ASP A 235 -8.92 -7.20 -13.91
C ASP A 235 -9.25 -8.43 -14.75
N ILE A 236 -8.87 -9.56 -14.18
CA ILE A 236 -9.02 -10.88 -14.74
C ILE A 236 -9.60 -11.78 -13.66
N ALA A 237 -10.56 -12.63 -14.03
CA ALA A 237 -11.09 -13.65 -13.14
C ALA A 237 -11.31 -14.96 -13.91
N VAL A 238 -11.03 -16.07 -13.23
CA VAL A 238 -11.29 -17.43 -13.67
C VAL A 238 -12.17 -18.07 -12.60
N LEU A 239 -13.22 -18.75 -13.02
CA LEU A 239 -13.97 -19.69 -12.21
C LEU A 239 -13.93 -21.06 -12.89
N ARG A 240 -13.78 -22.10 -12.08
CA ARG A 240 -14.03 -23.47 -12.46
C ARG A 240 -14.85 -24.13 -11.35
N ASP A 241 -15.99 -24.69 -11.69
CA ASP A 241 -16.85 -25.45 -10.80
C ASP A 241 -17.12 -26.80 -11.45
N ASP A 242 -16.46 -27.83 -10.93
CA ASP A 242 -16.57 -29.21 -11.42
C ASP A 242 -17.48 -29.99 -10.47
N GLN A 243 -18.46 -30.69 -11.02
CA GLN A 243 -19.38 -31.58 -10.32
C GLN A 243 -18.79 -32.98 -10.21
N VAL A 244 -19.29 -33.78 -9.25
CA VAL A 244 -18.80 -35.15 -9.04
C VAL A 244 -19.70 -36.18 -9.70
N GLU A 245 -21.01 -35.95 -9.70
CA GLU A 245 -21.99 -36.89 -10.27
C GLU A 245 -22.58 -36.39 -11.61
N ILE A 246 -22.71 -35.07 -11.78
CA ILE A 246 -23.38 -34.46 -12.94
C ILE A 246 -22.43 -33.52 -13.70
N ASP A 247 -21.50 -34.13 -14.47
CA ASP A 247 -20.53 -33.42 -15.32
C ASP A 247 -21.20 -32.45 -16.33
N GLU A 248 -22.48 -32.69 -16.67
CA GLU A 248 -23.22 -31.82 -17.59
C GLU A 248 -23.42 -30.39 -17.05
N LEU A 249 -23.21 -30.17 -15.74
CA LEU A 249 -23.30 -28.88 -15.06
C LEU A 249 -21.93 -28.27 -14.72
N ASP A 250 -20.83 -28.84 -15.23
CA ASP A 250 -19.50 -28.27 -15.06
C ASP A 250 -19.42 -26.90 -15.71
N VAL A 251 -18.98 -25.90 -14.94
CA VAL A 251 -18.89 -24.51 -15.41
C VAL A 251 -17.46 -24.03 -15.36
N SER A 252 -16.99 -23.55 -16.50
CA SER A 252 -15.76 -22.77 -16.57
C SER A 252 -16.12 -21.35 -17.02
N ALA A 253 -15.52 -20.34 -16.40
CA ALA A 253 -15.70 -18.95 -16.81
C ALA A 253 -14.39 -18.20 -16.77
N PHE A 254 -14.15 -17.43 -17.82
CA PHE A 254 -13.03 -16.51 -17.94
C PHE A 254 -13.57 -15.10 -18.16
N LEU A 255 -13.13 -14.15 -17.33
CA LEU A 255 -13.56 -12.76 -17.35
C LEU A 255 -12.37 -11.84 -17.48
N LEU A 256 -12.52 -10.84 -18.35
CA LEU A 256 -11.59 -9.75 -18.53
C LEU A 256 -12.34 -8.44 -18.47
N ASN A 257 -11.80 -7.51 -17.70
CA ASN A 257 -12.32 -6.16 -17.57
C ASN A 257 -11.18 -5.15 -17.66
N GLY A 258 -11.48 -3.97 -18.19
CA GLY A 258 -10.55 -2.87 -18.20
C GLY A 258 -11.29 -1.54 -18.25
N GLY A 259 -10.70 -0.49 -17.69
CA GLY A 259 -11.32 0.82 -17.70
C GLY A 259 -10.40 1.93 -17.24
N VAL A 260 -10.94 3.14 -17.30
CA VAL A 260 -10.26 4.34 -16.82
C VAL A 260 -11.18 5.16 -15.94
N LEU A 261 -10.63 5.81 -14.92
CA LEU A 261 -11.35 6.75 -14.06
C LEU A 261 -11.03 8.18 -14.50
N TYR A 262 -12.03 8.87 -15.03
CA TYR A 262 -11.93 10.26 -15.44
C TYR A 262 -12.74 11.15 -14.50
N ARG A 263 -12.09 12.12 -13.86
CA ARG A 263 -12.74 13.09 -12.98
C ARG A 263 -13.18 14.32 -13.78
N THR A 264 -14.45 14.67 -13.66
CA THR A 264 -15.06 15.84 -14.28
C THR A 264 -15.62 16.78 -13.22
N ILE A 265 -16.00 17.99 -13.63
CA ILE A 265 -16.73 18.94 -12.75
C ILE A 265 -18.11 18.43 -12.32
N TYR A 266 -18.68 17.44 -13.02
CA TYR A 266 -20.00 16.90 -12.76
C TYR A 266 -19.98 15.60 -11.94
N GLY A 267 -18.80 15.02 -11.72
CA GLY A 267 -18.61 13.71 -11.09
C GLY A 267 -17.49 12.90 -11.76
N ASP A 268 -17.38 11.63 -11.37
CA ASP A 268 -16.49 10.69 -12.00
C ASP A 268 -17.19 10.00 -13.19
N LEU A 269 -16.44 9.79 -14.26
CA LEU A 269 -16.84 9.07 -15.46
C LEU A 269 -15.89 7.88 -15.65
N ILE A 270 -16.45 6.68 -15.82
CA ILE A 270 -15.71 5.43 -15.84
C ILE A 270 -16.14 4.63 -17.07
N PRO A 271 -15.54 4.88 -18.24
CA PRO A 271 -15.68 3.97 -19.38
C PRO A 271 -14.94 2.66 -19.08
N ARG A 272 -15.58 1.55 -19.44
CA ARG A 272 -15.03 0.21 -19.29
C ARG A 272 -15.31 -0.66 -20.50
N VAL A 273 -14.49 -1.68 -20.65
CA VAL A 273 -14.68 -2.81 -21.55
C VAL A 273 -14.75 -4.08 -20.71
N HIS A 274 -15.63 -5.00 -21.10
CA HIS A 274 -15.84 -6.30 -20.48
C HIS A 274 -15.82 -7.36 -21.58
N ALA A 275 -15.16 -8.48 -21.30
CA ALA A 275 -15.25 -9.69 -22.10
C ALA A 275 -15.40 -10.89 -21.17
N SER A 276 -16.32 -11.80 -21.49
CA SER A 276 -16.45 -13.06 -20.77
C SER A 276 -16.66 -14.24 -21.70
N TRP A 277 -16.04 -15.36 -21.35
CA TRP A 277 -16.20 -16.64 -22.01
C TRP A 277 -16.65 -17.65 -20.97
N ILE A 278 -17.72 -18.36 -21.26
CA ILE A 278 -18.30 -19.37 -20.38
C ILE A 278 -18.33 -20.69 -21.14
N GLU A 279 -17.89 -21.75 -20.50
CA GLU A 279 -18.03 -23.12 -20.94
C GLU A 279 -18.96 -23.84 -19.98
N LEU A 280 -19.86 -24.65 -20.55
CA LEU A 280 -20.73 -25.57 -19.82
C LEU A 280 -20.42 -26.98 -20.29
N ASN A 281 -20.20 -27.92 -19.37
CA ASN A 281 -19.81 -29.29 -19.70
C ASN A 281 -18.60 -29.34 -20.65
N GLU A 282 -17.56 -28.57 -20.34
CA GLU A 282 -16.35 -28.41 -21.17
C GLU A 282 -16.59 -27.96 -22.62
N GLN A 283 -17.81 -27.47 -22.94
CA GLN A 283 -18.19 -26.96 -24.25
C GLN A 283 -18.39 -25.46 -24.18
N LYS A 284 -17.84 -24.74 -25.18
CA LYS A 284 -18.03 -23.29 -25.31
C LYS A 284 -19.51 -22.96 -25.33
N TYR A 285 -20.00 -22.30 -24.30
CA TYR A 285 -21.42 -21.98 -24.15
C TYR A 285 -21.72 -20.54 -24.53
N SER A 286 -21.02 -19.57 -23.94
CA SER A 286 -21.32 -18.14 -24.13
C SER A 286 -20.06 -17.31 -24.32
N GLN A 287 -20.14 -16.31 -25.17
CA GLN A 287 -19.13 -15.28 -25.40
C GLN A 287 -19.83 -13.92 -25.34
N ASP A 288 -19.39 -13.07 -24.43
CA ASP A 288 -19.95 -11.73 -24.23
C ASP A 288 -18.84 -10.70 -24.38
N TYR A 289 -19.12 -9.65 -25.15
CA TYR A 289 -18.25 -8.49 -25.26
C TYR A 289 -19.10 -7.24 -25.10
N SER A 290 -18.74 -6.38 -24.15
CA SER A 290 -19.49 -5.17 -23.89
C SER A 290 -18.60 -3.99 -23.54
N VAL A 291 -19.14 -2.81 -23.79
CA VAL A 291 -18.59 -1.55 -23.35
C VAL A 291 -19.60 -0.88 -22.43
N SER A 292 -19.14 -0.32 -21.33
CA SER A 292 -19.99 0.40 -20.38
C SER A 292 -19.43 1.78 -20.10
N LEU A 293 -20.34 2.70 -19.79
CA LEU A 293 -20.01 4.05 -19.34
C LEU A 293 -20.75 4.33 -18.05
N LEU A 294 -20.02 4.35 -16.94
CA LEU A 294 -20.56 4.66 -15.62
C LEU A 294 -20.26 6.11 -15.26
N GLY A 295 -21.29 6.92 -15.09
CA GLY A 295 -21.22 8.23 -14.45
C GLY A 295 -21.63 8.12 -12.98
N GLN A 296 -20.82 8.64 -12.06
CA GLN A 296 -21.14 8.65 -10.63
C GLN A 296 -20.80 10.00 -10.01
N ARG A 297 -21.62 10.47 -9.06
CA ARG A 297 -21.34 11.70 -8.34
C ARG A 297 -21.91 11.70 -6.92
N PRO A 298 -21.23 12.33 -5.95
CA PRO A 298 -21.82 12.62 -4.67
C PRO A 298 -22.98 13.63 -4.83
N VAL A 299 -24.11 13.35 -4.21
CA VAL A 299 -25.30 14.23 -4.15
C VAL A 299 -25.72 14.40 -2.67
N PHE A 300 -26.64 15.34 -2.42
CA PHE A 300 -27.11 15.67 -1.05
C PHE A 300 -25.97 15.91 -0.06
N LYS A 301 -25.05 16.84 -0.41
CA LYS A 301 -23.85 17.17 0.38
C LYS A 301 -22.94 15.96 0.66
N GLY A 302 -22.82 15.05 -0.32
CA GLY A 302 -21.95 13.88 -0.23
C GLY A 302 -22.53 12.69 0.53
N ARG A 303 -23.77 12.77 1.02
CA ARG A 303 -24.40 11.68 1.79
C ARG A 303 -24.83 10.50 0.92
N ILE A 304 -25.06 10.73 -0.37
CA ILE A 304 -25.50 9.69 -1.30
C ILE A 304 -24.59 9.76 -2.53
N LYS A 305 -24.09 8.62 -2.98
CA LYS A 305 -23.39 8.46 -4.24
C LYS A 305 -24.39 8.04 -5.30
N ALA A 306 -24.84 8.98 -6.11
CA ALA A 306 -25.72 8.70 -7.25
C ALA A 306 -24.89 8.16 -8.42
N PHE A 307 -25.45 7.23 -9.19
CA PHE A 307 -24.80 6.69 -10.37
C PHE A 307 -25.80 6.43 -11.50
N ALA A 308 -25.29 6.44 -12.73
CA ALA A 308 -25.97 6.01 -13.93
C ALA A 308 -24.96 5.27 -14.82
N GLU A 309 -25.35 4.12 -15.36
CA GLU A 309 -24.52 3.30 -16.22
C GLU A 309 -25.29 2.95 -17.48
N VAL A 310 -24.60 3.05 -18.62
CA VAL A 310 -25.08 2.53 -19.89
C VAL A 310 -24.09 1.49 -20.36
N THR A 311 -24.59 0.30 -20.66
CA THR A 311 -23.81 -0.82 -21.19
C THR A 311 -24.40 -1.23 -22.51
N THR A 312 -23.56 -1.35 -23.52
CA THR A 312 -23.93 -1.92 -24.82
C THR A 312 -22.98 -3.05 -25.12
N GLY A 313 -23.50 -4.16 -25.62
CA GLY A 313 -22.69 -5.33 -25.90
C GLY A 313 -23.35 -6.25 -26.88
N TRP A 314 -22.57 -7.24 -27.27
CA TRP A 314 -23.03 -8.34 -28.09
C TRP A 314 -22.71 -9.63 -27.36
N ARG A 315 -23.64 -10.57 -27.44
CA ARG A 315 -23.49 -11.89 -26.86
C ARG A 315 -23.84 -12.96 -27.86
N ARG A 316 -23.03 -14.02 -27.84
CA ARG A 316 -23.26 -15.23 -28.61
C ARG A 316 -23.23 -16.44 -27.72
N TYR A 317 -24.15 -17.33 -28.00
CA TYR A 317 -24.30 -18.62 -27.40
C TYR A 317 -24.05 -19.72 -28.43
N ASN A 318 -23.46 -20.83 -28.01
CA ASN A 318 -23.46 -22.04 -28.80
C ASN A 318 -24.44 -23.03 -28.19
N ASN A 319 -25.13 -23.75 -29.06
CA ASN A 319 -26.00 -24.84 -28.63
C ASN A 319 -25.17 -25.94 -27.99
N THR A 320 -25.58 -26.36 -26.79
CA THR A 320 -25.01 -27.51 -26.09
C THR A 320 -26.02 -28.65 -26.11
N ARG A 321 -25.60 -29.85 -25.71
CA ARG A 321 -26.51 -30.98 -25.58
C ARG A 321 -27.69 -30.70 -24.64
N LEU A 322 -27.43 -29.96 -23.55
CA LEU A 322 -28.45 -29.54 -22.59
C LEU A 322 -29.32 -28.38 -23.09
N LEU A 323 -28.76 -27.51 -23.93
CA LEU A 323 -29.40 -26.27 -24.37
C LEU A 323 -29.31 -26.12 -25.89
N PRO A 324 -30.10 -26.92 -26.64
CA PRO A 324 -29.98 -27.03 -28.09
C PRO A 324 -30.46 -25.80 -28.86
N PHE A 325 -31.07 -24.81 -28.20
CA PHE A 325 -31.60 -23.57 -28.79
C PHE A 325 -30.97 -22.31 -28.20
N SER A 326 -29.81 -22.41 -27.54
CA SER A 326 -29.15 -21.25 -26.93
C SER A 326 -28.79 -20.17 -27.94
N SER A 327 -28.44 -20.55 -29.17
CA SER A 327 -28.10 -19.62 -30.25
C SER A 327 -29.27 -18.72 -30.66
N GLU A 328 -30.51 -19.04 -30.27
CA GLU A 328 -31.66 -18.14 -30.48
C GLU A 328 -31.61 -16.91 -29.55
N GLN A 329 -30.72 -16.92 -28.54
CA GLN A 329 -30.47 -15.79 -27.64
C GLN A 329 -29.28 -14.93 -28.09
N ASP A 330 -28.68 -15.23 -29.25
CA ASP A 330 -27.63 -14.41 -29.84
C ASP A 330 -28.19 -13.02 -30.14
N GLY A 331 -27.47 -11.99 -29.76
CA GLY A 331 -27.96 -10.64 -30.02
C GLY A 331 -27.12 -9.54 -29.42
N ASP A 332 -27.42 -8.35 -29.91
CA ASP A 332 -26.99 -7.12 -29.28
C ASP A 332 -27.90 -6.84 -28.08
N TYR A 333 -27.32 -6.26 -27.04
CA TYR A 333 -28.08 -5.86 -25.86
C TYR A 333 -27.63 -4.49 -25.37
N GLN A 334 -28.58 -3.81 -24.75
CA GLN A 334 -28.38 -2.54 -24.08
C GLN A 334 -28.93 -2.63 -22.65
N ARG A 335 -28.13 -2.21 -21.68
CA ARG A 335 -28.52 -2.17 -20.28
C ARG A 335 -28.32 -0.76 -19.75
N TYR A 336 -29.36 -0.25 -19.11
CA TYR A 336 -29.38 1.05 -18.47
C TYR A 336 -29.58 0.83 -16.98
N GLU A 337 -28.67 1.35 -16.17
CA GLU A 337 -28.81 1.35 -14.72
C GLU A 337 -28.77 2.75 -14.18
N ILE A 338 -29.62 3.02 -13.18
CA ILE A 338 -29.56 4.23 -12.39
C ILE A 338 -29.74 3.84 -10.92
N GLY A 339 -29.07 4.57 -10.04
CA GLY A 339 -29.18 4.27 -8.63
C GLY A 339 -28.48 5.23 -7.71
N GLY A 340 -28.52 4.89 -6.43
CA GLY A 340 -27.88 5.63 -5.36
C GLY A 340 -27.42 4.69 -4.26
N ALA A 341 -26.22 4.93 -3.74
CA ALA A 341 -25.70 4.24 -2.57
C ALA A 341 -25.46 5.22 -1.43
N ARG A 342 -25.82 4.84 -0.21
CA ARG A 342 -25.55 5.58 1.03
C ARG A 342 -24.89 4.65 2.03
N GLN A 343 -23.72 5.04 2.50
CA GLN A 343 -23.07 4.41 3.64
C GLN A 343 -23.48 5.15 4.92
N PHE A 344 -23.91 4.42 5.94
CA PHE A 344 -24.29 4.97 7.24
C PHE A 344 -23.13 4.89 8.23
N ASP A 345 -22.38 3.78 8.19
CA ASP A 345 -21.21 3.51 9.02
C ASP A 345 -20.28 2.49 8.33
N ALA A 346 -19.29 1.94 9.06
CA ALA A 346 -18.33 0.98 8.51
C ALA A 346 -18.95 -0.37 8.08
N LEU A 347 -20.13 -0.72 8.59
CA LEU A 347 -20.79 -2.02 8.40
C LEU A 347 -22.14 -1.90 7.67
N THR A 348 -22.77 -0.73 7.68
CA THR A 348 -24.13 -0.52 7.19
C THR A 348 -24.14 0.36 5.94
N ALA A 349 -24.66 -0.18 4.83
CA ALA A 349 -24.89 0.56 3.60
C ALA A 349 -26.24 0.19 2.95
N LEU A 350 -26.87 1.17 2.31
CA LEU A 350 -28.06 0.99 1.47
C LEU A 350 -27.70 1.32 0.02
N ARG A 351 -27.97 0.40 -0.91
CA ARG A 351 -27.89 0.63 -2.36
C ARG A 351 -29.27 0.40 -2.96
N VAL A 352 -29.75 1.38 -3.73
CA VAL A 352 -30.98 1.27 -4.51
C VAL A 352 -30.60 1.40 -5.98
N THR A 353 -31.04 0.46 -6.80
CA THR A 353 -30.76 0.42 -8.24
C THR A 353 -32.04 0.10 -9.00
N ALA A 354 -32.29 0.82 -10.08
CA ALA A 354 -33.25 0.45 -11.11
C ALA A 354 -32.48 0.13 -12.40
N ALA A 355 -32.84 -0.97 -13.06
CA ALA A 355 -32.19 -1.44 -14.27
C ALA A 355 -33.23 -1.75 -15.36
N VAL A 356 -32.90 -1.40 -16.60
CA VAL A 356 -33.69 -1.73 -17.79
C VAL A 356 -32.75 -2.45 -18.76
N ASN A 357 -33.17 -3.62 -19.25
CA ASN A 357 -32.44 -4.39 -20.25
C ASN A 357 -33.27 -4.43 -21.53
N ASN A 358 -32.69 -4.00 -22.64
CA ASN A 358 -33.19 -4.25 -23.96
C ASN A 358 -32.29 -5.31 -24.63
N ILE A 359 -32.91 -6.33 -25.21
CA ILE A 359 -32.23 -7.37 -25.97
C ILE A 359 -32.86 -7.29 -27.35
N ASP A 360 -32.07 -6.92 -28.36
CA ASP A 360 -32.53 -6.95 -29.74
C ASP A 360 -32.39 -8.41 -30.20
N ALA A 361 -33.53 -9.14 -30.17
CA ALA A 361 -33.64 -10.54 -30.57
C ALA A 361 -33.95 -10.70 -32.06
#